data_AF-A0A7V4AXU8-F1
#
_entry.id   AF-A0A7V4AXU8-F1
#
_cell.length_a   1.000
_cell.length_b   1.000
_cell.length_c   1.000
_cell.angle_alpha   90.00
_cell.angle_beta   90.00
_cell.angle_gamma   90.00
#
_symmetry.space_group_name_H-M   'P 1'
#
loop_
_entity.id
_entity.type
_entity.pdbx_description
1 polymer ?
#
loop_
_entity_poly.entity_id
_entity_poly.type
_entity_poly.pdbx_seq_one_letter_code
_entity_poly.pdbx_strand_id
1 'polypeptide(L)'
;MALQSSIDLSLDQIEITQAIQNPSNTVPLVAGRSTVIRIYTHNNTNAPINNIYVSISASRNGAPLSGSPLSIGPAAVPVSWSQEDIHSSFNANLPAAWLSDTINVQITLDSRNAIAERNESNNSLAVTLNFNSVPTLNIKAVPIIYIDFSGLTFPAASTNYIAPDLMKMYPISSVSVSNRGAITSSENLHTTAGWSALLNRLTTLKRTDGAPP
;
A
#
# COMPACT_ATOMS: atom_id res chain seq x y z
N MET A 1 -4.00 -39.14 32.30
CA MET A 1 -4.92 -38.11 31.80
C MET A 1 -4.07 -36.88 31.55
N ALA A 2 -3.80 -36.50 30.29
CA ALA A 2 -2.99 -35.32 30.03
C ALA A 2 -3.80 -34.07 30.39
N LEU A 3 -3.21 -33.16 31.18
CA LEU A 3 -3.82 -31.86 31.47
C LEU A 3 -3.95 -31.10 30.15
N GLN A 4 -5.17 -30.76 29.77
CA GLN A 4 -5.43 -29.87 28.64
C GLN A 4 -4.89 -28.48 28.99
N SER A 5 -4.14 -27.85 28.08
CA SER A 5 -3.64 -26.49 28.30
C SER A 5 -4.80 -25.52 28.53
N SER A 6 -4.63 -24.56 29.42
CA SER A 6 -5.58 -23.46 29.61
C SER A 6 -5.26 -22.24 28.72
N ILE A 7 -4.05 -22.19 28.17
CA ILE A 7 -3.58 -21.11 27.31
C ILE A 7 -4.19 -21.31 25.92
N ASP A 8 -4.61 -20.22 25.30
CA ASP A 8 -5.12 -20.17 23.94
C ASP A 8 -4.51 -18.94 23.26
N LEU A 9 -3.90 -19.14 22.10
CA LEU A 9 -3.61 -18.08 21.15
C LEU A 9 -4.71 -18.11 20.07
N SER A 10 -4.95 -16.99 19.42
CA SER A 10 -5.95 -16.91 18.36
C SER A 10 -5.53 -15.92 17.31
N LEU A 11 -5.75 -16.29 16.05
CA LEU A 11 -5.68 -15.38 14.91
C LEU A 11 -7.10 -14.84 14.65
N ASP A 12 -7.30 -13.55 14.91
CA ASP A 12 -8.64 -12.96 14.87
C ASP A 12 -8.96 -12.36 13.51
N GLN A 13 -8.01 -11.62 12.95
CA GLN A 13 -8.24 -10.82 11.75
C GLN A 13 -6.91 -10.55 11.02
N ILE A 14 -7.05 -10.26 9.72
CA ILE A 14 -5.98 -9.69 8.92
C ILE A 14 -6.42 -8.39 8.25
N GLU A 15 -5.46 -7.51 8.01
CA GLU A 15 -5.60 -6.31 7.20
C GLU A 15 -4.54 -6.36 6.09
N ILE A 16 -4.95 -6.10 4.84
CA ILE A 16 -4.05 -6.07 3.67
C ILE A 16 -4.09 -4.67 3.11
N THR A 17 -2.99 -3.93 3.17
CA THR A 17 -2.97 -2.50 2.83
C THR A 17 -1.91 -2.11 1.80
N GLN A 18 -2.25 -1.15 0.94
CA GLN A 18 -1.41 -0.57 -0.12
C GLN A 18 -1.48 0.97 -0.09
N ALA A 19 -1.21 1.58 1.07
CA ALA A 19 -1.49 2.99 1.42
C ALA A 19 -2.93 3.21 1.89
N ILE A 20 -3.60 4.31 1.51
CA ILE A 20 -4.96 4.62 2.03
C ILE A 20 -5.94 3.55 1.55
N GLN A 21 -6.22 2.61 2.44
CA GLN A 21 -7.35 1.69 2.33
C GLN A 21 -8.42 2.12 3.32
N ASN A 22 -9.68 1.89 2.96
CA ASN A 22 -10.74 1.98 3.94
C ASN A 22 -10.70 0.74 4.85
N PRO A 23 -11.15 0.84 6.11
CA PRO A 23 -11.20 -0.31 7.03
C PRO A 23 -12.05 -1.48 6.53
N SER A 24 -12.87 -1.25 5.50
CA SER A 24 -13.74 -2.23 4.86
C SER A 24 -13.05 -3.05 3.76
N ASN A 25 -11.76 -2.83 3.48
CA ASN A 25 -10.99 -3.51 2.41
C ASN A 25 -11.67 -3.45 1.02
N THR A 26 -12.44 -2.41 0.72
CA THR A 26 -13.15 -2.31 -0.57
C THR A 26 -12.31 -1.63 -1.65
N VAL A 27 -11.09 -1.18 -1.32
CA VAL A 27 -10.13 -0.68 -2.30
C VAL A 27 -9.47 -1.89 -2.98
N PRO A 28 -9.65 -2.09 -4.29
CA PRO A 28 -9.02 -3.21 -4.98
C PRO A 28 -7.50 -3.17 -4.81
N LEU A 29 -6.89 -4.32 -4.54
CA LEU A 29 -5.43 -4.44 -4.54
C LEU A 29 -4.94 -4.26 -5.97
N VAL A 30 -3.93 -3.41 -6.14
CA VAL A 30 -3.33 -3.10 -7.43
C VAL A 30 -2.04 -3.92 -7.57
N ALA A 31 -1.89 -4.59 -8.70
CA ALA A 31 -0.72 -5.39 -8.98
C ALA A 31 0.57 -4.55 -8.97
N GLY A 32 1.63 -5.07 -8.37
CA GLY A 32 2.96 -4.46 -8.27
C GLY A 32 3.10 -3.36 -7.21
N ARG A 33 2.04 -2.99 -6.47
CA ARG A 33 2.16 -2.00 -5.38
C ARG A 33 2.60 -2.67 -4.08
N SER A 34 3.56 -2.04 -3.38
CA SER A 34 4.01 -2.47 -2.05
C SER A 34 2.81 -2.71 -1.14
N THR A 35 2.73 -3.92 -0.59
CA THR A 35 1.58 -4.38 0.19
C THR A 35 2.06 -4.84 1.55
N VAL A 36 1.41 -4.34 2.60
CA VAL A 36 1.63 -4.78 3.97
C VAL A 36 0.48 -5.67 4.39
N ILE A 37 0.80 -6.80 5.03
CA ILE A 37 -0.16 -7.59 5.80
C ILE A 37 0.05 -7.29 7.28
N ARG A 38 -1.06 -7.04 7.99
CA ARG A 38 -1.12 -6.94 9.44
C ARG A 38 -1.98 -8.09 9.95
N ILE A 39 -1.48 -8.83 10.93
CA ILE A 39 -2.14 -10.01 11.48
C ILE A 39 -2.42 -9.71 12.95
N TYR A 40 -3.70 -9.67 13.27
CA TYR A 40 -4.21 -9.40 14.60
C TYR A 40 -4.44 -10.70 15.33
N THR A 41 -3.87 -10.77 16.51
CA THR A 41 -3.86 -11.97 17.34
C THR A 41 -4.14 -11.57 18.77
N HIS A 42 -4.74 -12.45 19.54
CA HIS A 42 -4.80 -12.29 20.99
C HIS A 42 -4.43 -13.59 21.69
N ASN A 43 -4.20 -13.49 23.00
CA ASN A 43 -4.11 -14.63 23.89
C ASN A 43 -5.10 -14.47 25.05
N ASN A 44 -5.50 -15.60 25.65
CA ASN A 44 -6.48 -15.61 26.74
C ASN A 44 -5.87 -15.48 28.16
N THR A 45 -4.58 -15.13 28.28
CA THR A 45 -3.90 -14.96 29.57
C THR A 45 -3.91 -13.49 30.04
N ASN A 46 -3.29 -13.20 31.19
CA ASN A 46 -3.24 -11.86 31.77
C ASN A 46 -2.02 -11.03 31.31
N ALA A 47 -1.16 -11.57 30.44
CA ALA A 47 0.03 -10.88 29.94
C ALA A 47 0.37 -11.29 28.49
N PRO A 48 1.14 -10.48 27.75
CA PRO A 48 1.60 -10.89 26.42
C PRO A 48 2.48 -12.14 26.47
N ILE A 49 2.34 -13.01 25.47
CA ILE A 49 3.18 -14.21 25.31
C ILE A 49 4.23 -13.95 24.24
N ASN A 50 5.51 -13.98 24.63
CA ASN A 50 6.64 -13.63 23.76
C ASN A 50 7.15 -14.82 22.95
N ASN A 51 8.06 -14.54 22.01
CA ASN A 51 8.78 -15.52 21.18
C ASN A 51 7.90 -16.34 20.23
N ILE A 52 6.76 -15.79 19.83
CA ILE A 52 5.85 -16.42 18.89
C ILE A 52 6.25 -16.05 17.45
N TYR A 53 6.08 -17.02 16.55
CA TYR A 53 6.33 -16.86 15.13
C TYR A 53 5.06 -17.09 14.32
N VAL A 54 4.79 -16.21 13.36
CA VAL A 54 3.73 -16.40 12.36
C VAL A 54 4.35 -16.82 11.03
N SER A 55 3.76 -17.83 10.39
CA SER A 55 4.12 -18.25 9.03
C SER A 55 3.03 -17.81 8.06
N ILE A 56 3.43 -17.28 6.90
CA ILE A 56 2.54 -16.93 5.79
C ILE A 56 2.99 -17.71 4.57
N SER A 57 2.19 -18.68 4.14
CA SER A 57 2.39 -19.40 2.89
C SER A 57 1.53 -18.81 1.80
N ALA A 58 2.06 -18.67 0.60
CA ALA A 58 1.33 -18.17 -0.56
C ALA A 58 1.50 -19.11 -1.77
N SER A 59 0.40 -19.32 -2.50
CA SER A 59 0.39 -20.13 -3.71
C SER A 59 -0.41 -19.46 -4.82
N ARG A 60 -0.06 -19.77 -6.07
CA ARG A 60 -0.80 -19.39 -7.28
C ARG A 60 -1.03 -20.64 -8.11
N ASN A 61 -2.28 -20.91 -8.47
CA ASN A 61 -2.68 -22.11 -9.21
C ASN A 61 -2.18 -23.42 -8.56
N GLY A 62 -2.18 -23.48 -7.22
CA GLY A 62 -1.71 -24.64 -6.44
C GLY A 62 -0.19 -24.77 -6.28
N ALA A 63 0.61 -23.95 -6.96
CA ALA A 63 2.07 -23.94 -6.81
C ALA A 63 2.52 -22.88 -5.79
N PRO A 64 3.49 -23.20 -4.90
CA PRO A 64 4.02 -22.23 -3.96
C PRO A 64 4.74 -21.09 -4.69
N LEU A 65 4.56 -19.86 -4.20
CA LEU A 65 5.22 -18.67 -4.74
C LEU A 65 6.62 -18.51 -4.15
N SER A 66 7.53 -17.89 -4.92
CA SER A 66 8.87 -17.55 -4.44
C SER A 66 8.80 -16.71 -3.16
N GLY A 67 9.60 -17.06 -2.15
CA GLY A 67 9.56 -16.42 -0.83
C GLY A 67 8.50 -16.99 0.13
N SER A 68 7.74 -18.00 -0.27
CA SER A 68 6.82 -18.75 0.61
C SER A 68 7.53 -19.95 1.26
N PRO A 69 7.32 -20.22 2.56
CA PRO A 69 6.63 -19.38 3.52
C PRO A 69 7.47 -18.16 3.95
N LEU A 70 6.79 -17.05 4.26
CA LEU A 70 7.36 -15.90 4.95
C LEU A 70 7.18 -16.09 6.47
N SER A 71 8.27 -16.00 7.23
CA SER A 71 8.25 -16.09 8.70
C SER A 71 8.33 -14.70 9.33
N ILE A 72 7.45 -14.42 10.28
CA ILE A 72 7.41 -13.19 11.08
C ILE A 72 7.66 -13.54 12.54
N GLY A 73 8.48 -12.76 13.23
CA GLY A 73 8.83 -12.97 14.63
C GLY A 73 10.34 -13.10 14.85
N PRO A 74 10.79 -13.33 16.09
CA PRO A 74 9.96 -13.53 17.28
C PRO A 74 9.26 -12.23 17.69
N ALA A 75 7.98 -12.31 18.09
CA ALA A 75 7.26 -11.18 18.68
C ALA A 75 6.27 -11.67 19.76
N ALA A 76 5.59 -10.71 20.39
CA ALA A 76 4.59 -10.99 21.41
C ALA A 76 3.20 -11.13 20.81
N VAL A 77 2.43 -12.12 21.26
CA VAL A 77 0.97 -12.13 21.10
C VAL A 77 0.38 -11.33 22.26
N PRO A 78 -0.30 -10.21 22.00
CA PRO A 78 -0.86 -9.37 23.06
C PRO A 78 -2.13 -9.99 23.66
N VAL A 79 -2.58 -9.47 24.81
CA VAL A 79 -3.87 -9.87 25.42
C VAL A 79 -5.06 -9.28 24.64
N SER A 80 -4.87 -8.12 24.04
CA SER A 80 -5.82 -7.46 23.15
C SER A 80 -5.04 -6.65 22.11
N TRP A 81 -5.62 -6.46 20.94
CA TRP A 81 -5.02 -5.68 19.86
C TRP A 81 -5.79 -4.38 19.60
N SER A 82 -5.10 -3.41 19.00
CA SER A 82 -5.68 -2.13 18.57
C SER A 82 -5.23 -1.83 17.14
N GLN A 83 -6.19 -1.57 16.25
CA GLN A 83 -5.86 -1.25 14.85
C GLN A 83 -4.95 -0.02 14.72
N GLU A 84 -5.06 0.93 15.66
CA GLU A 84 -4.28 2.18 15.72
C GLU A 84 -2.83 1.95 16.19
N ASP A 85 -2.55 0.86 16.90
CA ASP A 85 -1.22 0.51 17.38
C ASP A 85 -0.56 -0.54 16.49
N ILE A 86 0.47 -0.12 15.75
CA ILE A 86 1.23 -1.00 14.86
C ILE A 86 1.93 -2.13 15.63
N HIS A 87 2.31 -1.91 16.90
CA HIS A 87 2.99 -2.89 17.73
C HIS A 87 2.06 -3.96 18.31
N SER A 88 0.74 -3.78 18.17
CA SER A 88 -0.27 -4.75 18.62
C SER A 88 -0.62 -5.83 17.56
N SER A 89 0.16 -5.91 16.48
CA SER A 89 -0.05 -6.83 15.36
C SER A 89 1.27 -7.35 14.79
N PHE A 90 1.25 -8.52 14.14
CA PHE A 90 2.37 -8.99 13.34
C PHE A 90 2.29 -8.35 11.96
N ASN A 91 3.33 -7.62 11.56
CA ASN A 91 3.34 -6.86 10.30
C ASN A 91 4.43 -7.37 9.38
N ALA A 92 4.14 -7.50 8.09
CA ALA A 92 5.15 -7.80 7.07
C ALA A 92 4.82 -7.19 5.71
N ASN A 93 5.86 -6.87 4.95
CA ASN A 93 5.72 -6.59 3.52
C ASN A 93 5.57 -7.92 2.78
N LEU A 94 4.55 -8.02 1.93
CA LEU A 94 4.40 -9.16 1.03
C LEU A 94 5.49 -9.11 -0.06
N PRO A 95 6.15 -10.24 -0.38
CA PRO A 95 7.15 -10.30 -1.45
C PRO A 95 6.60 -9.84 -2.80
N ALA A 96 7.43 -9.14 -3.59
CA ALA A 96 7.02 -8.62 -4.90
C ALA A 96 6.43 -9.69 -5.84
N ALA A 97 6.90 -10.94 -5.77
CA ALA A 97 6.40 -12.08 -6.55
C ALA A 97 4.93 -12.43 -6.25
N TRP A 98 4.40 -11.99 -5.11
CA TRP A 98 3.04 -12.27 -4.67
C TRP A 98 2.04 -11.20 -5.14
N LEU A 99 2.53 -10.05 -5.60
CA LEU A 99 1.74 -8.84 -5.85
C LEU A 99 1.11 -8.82 -7.24
N SER A 100 0.67 -9.96 -7.77
CA SER A 100 0.00 -10.05 -9.07
C SER A 100 -1.04 -11.16 -9.07
N ASP A 101 -2.07 -10.98 -9.91
CA ASP A 101 -3.13 -11.95 -10.13
C ASP A 101 -3.84 -12.38 -8.83
N THR A 102 -4.54 -13.51 -8.89
CA THR A 102 -5.11 -14.14 -7.71
C THR A 102 -4.09 -15.05 -7.03
N ILE A 103 -3.97 -14.92 -5.70
CA ILE A 103 -3.14 -15.80 -4.87
C ILE A 103 -3.95 -16.34 -3.69
N ASN A 104 -3.62 -17.56 -3.25
CA ASN A 104 -4.15 -18.13 -2.01
C ASN A 104 -3.09 -18.03 -0.92
N VAL A 105 -3.47 -17.45 0.21
CA VAL A 105 -2.59 -17.20 1.35
C VAL A 105 -3.11 -18.00 2.55
N GLN A 106 -2.21 -18.75 3.19
CA GLN A 106 -2.43 -19.46 4.44
C GLN A 106 -1.54 -18.85 5.51
N ILE A 107 -2.14 -18.47 6.64
CA ILE A 107 -1.44 -17.89 7.78
C ILE A 107 -1.55 -18.86 8.94
N THR A 108 -0.46 -19.04 9.66
CA THR A 108 -0.38 -19.91 10.83
C THR A 108 0.31 -19.18 11.98
N LEU A 109 -0.45 -18.88 13.04
CA LEU A 109 0.04 -18.43 14.33
C LEU A 109 0.74 -19.58 15.06
N ASP A 110 1.69 -19.23 15.92
CA ASP A 110 2.60 -20.17 16.59
C ASP A 110 3.09 -21.29 15.66
N SER A 111 3.60 -20.88 14.50
CA SER A 111 4.03 -21.79 13.42
C SER A 111 5.15 -22.78 13.80
N ARG A 112 5.75 -22.61 14.98
CA ARG A 112 6.75 -23.53 15.55
C ARG A 112 6.16 -24.43 16.64
N ASN A 113 4.87 -24.29 16.94
CA ASN A 113 4.14 -25.01 17.98
C ASN A 113 4.88 -24.94 19.33
N ALA A 114 5.32 -23.72 19.68
CA ALA A 114 6.14 -23.44 20.85
C ALA A 114 5.29 -23.41 22.14
N ILE A 115 4.02 -23.07 22.02
CA ILE A 115 3.05 -23.06 23.12
C ILE A 115 2.06 -24.20 22.88
N ALA A 116 1.82 -25.02 23.90
CA ALA A 116 0.73 -25.99 23.84
C ALA A 116 -0.58 -25.27 24.17
N GLU A 117 -1.57 -25.35 23.30
CA GLU A 117 -2.80 -24.58 23.43
C GLU A 117 -4.02 -25.46 23.71
N ARG A 118 -5.08 -24.82 24.21
CA ARG A 118 -6.38 -25.46 24.41
C ARG A 118 -7.03 -25.79 23.07
N ASN A 119 -6.86 -24.91 22.09
CA ASN A 119 -7.37 -25.02 20.75
C ASN A 119 -6.27 -24.61 19.76
N GLU A 120 -5.87 -25.52 18.86
CA GLU A 120 -4.90 -25.21 17.80
C GLU A 120 -5.61 -24.79 16.50
N SER A 121 -6.94 -24.97 16.41
CA SER A 121 -7.69 -24.77 15.16
C SER A 121 -7.96 -23.30 14.82
N ASN A 122 -7.90 -22.41 15.81
CA ASN A 122 -7.98 -20.95 15.67
C ASN A 122 -6.62 -20.28 15.40
N ASN A 123 -5.56 -21.07 15.24
CA ASN A 123 -4.23 -20.56 14.87
C ASN A 123 -4.04 -20.44 13.36
N SER A 124 -5.06 -20.69 12.56
CA SER A 124 -4.95 -20.72 11.10
C SER A 124 -6.04 -19.93 10.40
N LEU A 125 -5.64 -19.14 9.40
CA LEU A 125 -6.55 -18.40 8.53
C LEU A 125 -6.14 -18.54 7.07
N ALA A 126 -7.10 -18.83 6.20
CA ALA A 126 -6.92 -18.86 4.75
C ALA A 126 -7.66 -17.67 4.10
N VAL A 127 -7.00 -17.00 3.15
CA VAL A 127 -7.60 -15.90 2.38
C VAL A 127 -7.17 -15.95 0.92
N THR A 128 -8.05 -15.54 0.02
CA THR A 128 -7.72 -15.31 -1.39
C THR A 128 -7.55 -13.81 -1.62
N LEU A 129 -6.40 -13.41 -2.17
CA LEU A 129 -6.11 -12.02 -2.54
C LEU A 129 -6.15 -11.87 -4.04
N ASN A 130 -6.80 -10.80 -4.53
CA ASN A 130 -6.93 -10.50 -5.96
C ASN A 130 -6.22 -9.19 -6.29
N PHE A 131 -5.07 -9.27 -6.97
CA PHE A 131 -4.32 -8.12 -7.45
C PHE A 131 -4.71 -7.79 -8.89
N ASN A 132 -5.23 -6.58 -9.08
CA ASN A 132 -5.75 -6.11 -10.35
C ASN A 132 -4.67 -5.35 -11.11
N SER A 133 -4.48 -5.69 -12.38
CA SER A 133 -3.66 -4.88 -13.28
C SER A 133 -4.36 -3.57 -13.57
N VAL A 134 -3.63 -2.46 -13.45
CA VAL A 134 -4.12 -1.12 -13.79
C VAL A 134 -3.20 -0.52 -14.86
N PRO A 135 -3.74 0.21 -15.85
CA PRO A 135 -2.92 0.88 -16.85
C PRO A 135 -1.97 1.91 -16.21
N THR A 136 -0.80 2.12 -16.84
CA THR A 136 0.11 3.20 -16.48
C THR A 136 -0.58 4.55 -16.63
N LEU A 137 -0.50 5.40 -15.61
CA LEU A 137 -0.94 6.78 -15.70
C LEU A 137 0.08 7.60 -16.50
N ASN A 138 -0.31 8.04 -17.68
CA ASN A 138 0.55 8.89 -18.52
C ASN A 138 0.28 10.35 -18.22
N ILE A 139 1.32 11.10 -17.88
CA ILE A 139 1.27 12.53 -17.56
C ILE A 139 2.18 13.28 -18.51
N LYS A 140 1.67 14.38 -19.05
CA LYS A 140 2.46 15.35 -19.79
C LYS A 140 2.53 16.65 -19.00
N ALA A 141 3.69 16.91 -18.41
CA ALA A 141 3.93 18.12 -17.65
C ALA A 141 4.27 19.29 -18.58
N VAL A 142 3.75 20.47 -18.25
CA VAL A 142 4.05 21.73 -18.95
C VAL A 142 4.86 22.62 -18.00
N PRO A 143 6.19 22.66 -18.11
CA PRO A 143 7.01 23.52 -17.26
C PRO A 143 6.74 25.00 -17.59
N ILE A 144 6.60 25.84 -16.56
CA ILE A 144 6.33 27.28 -16.72
C ILE A 144 7.48 28.06 -16.11
N ILE A 145 8.19 28.84 -16.93
CA ILE A 145 9.05 29.93 -16.47
C ILE A 145 8.12 31.13 -16.23
N TYR A 146 8.08 31.63 -15.01
CA TYR A 146 7.16 32.71 -14.64
C TYR A 146 7.92 34.00 -14.41
N ILE A 147 7.48 35.10 -15.03
CA ILE A 147 7.98 36.45 -14.78
C ILE A 147 6.88 37.18 -14.03
N ASP A 148 7.13 37.58 -12.78
CA ASP A 148 6.12 38.28 -12.00
C ASP A 148 5.96 39.74 -12.43
N PHE A 149 4.98 40.42 -11.83
CA PHE A 149 4.68 41.82 -12.12
C PHE A 149 5.81 42.80 -11.74
N SER A 150 6.80 42.35 -10.94
CA SER A 150 7.99 43.12 -10.59
C SER A 150 9.16 42.88 -11.55
N GLY A 151 9.02 41.93 -12.48
CA GLY A 151 10.06 41.53 -13.44
C GLY A 151 10.97 40.41 -12.95
N LEU A 152 10.71 39.83 -11.77
CA LEU A 152 11.49 38.70 -11.25
C LEU A 152 11.12 37.44 -12.02
N THR A 153 12.15 36.69 -12.44
CA THR A 153 11.98 35.42 -13.17
C THR A 153 12.13 34.23 -12.24
N PHE A 154 11.10 33.40 -12.20
CA PHE A 154 11.05 32.11 -11.51
C PHE A 154 11.25 30.99 -12.53
N PRO A 155 12.23 30.09 -12.32
CA PRO A 155 12.46 28.98 -13.22
C PRO A 155 11.30 27.98 -13.15
N ALA A 156 11.17 27.15 -14.19
CA ALA A 156 10.19 26.08 -14.18
C ALA A 156 10.51 25.05 -13.09
N ALA A 157 9.47 24.57 -12.41
CA ALA A 157 9.60 23.53 -11.40
C ALA A 157 10.06 22.20 -12.01
N SER A 158 10.80 21.41 -11.22
CA SER A 158 11.12 20.02 -11.56
C SER A 158 9.84 19.19 -11.64
N THR A 159 9.85 18.09 -12.41
CA THR A 159 8.70 17.18 -12.55
C THR A 159 8.93 15.82 -11.90
N ASN A 160 10.09 15.63 -11.27
CA ASN A 160 10.50 14.34 -10.68
C ASN A 160 9.62 13.90 -9.49
N TYR A 161 8.89 14.82 -8.85
CA TYR A 161 8.00 14.49 -7.74
C TYR A 161 6.64 13.94 -8.18
N ILE A 162 6.23 14.20 -9.43
CA ILE A 162 4.87 13.87 -9.90
C ILE A 162 4.59 12.37 -9.81
N ALA A 163 5.48 11.55 -10.36
CA ALA A 163 5.31 10.08 -10.33
C ALA A 163 5.27 9.50 -8.90
N PRO A 164 6.29 9.73 -8.04
CA PRO A 164 6.30 9.12 -6.71
C PRO A 164 5.15 9.62 -5.82
N ASP A 165 4.72 10.88 -5.93
CA ASP A 165 3.65 11.39 -5.10
C ASP A 165 2.28 10.86 -5.51
N LEU A 166 2.01 10.78 -6.83
CA LEU A 166 0.78 10.17 -7.32
C LEU A 166 0.70 8.68 -6.99
N MET A 167 1.83 7.96 -7.06
CA MET A 167 1.89 6.55 -6.65
C MET A 167 1.69 6.34 -5.14
N LYS A 168 1.90 7.36 -4.30
CA LYS A 168 1.56 7.31 -2.86
C LYS A 168 0.09 7.60 -2.61
N MET A 169 -0.50 8.51 -3.39
CA MET A 169 -1.85 9.03 -3.17
C MET A 169 -2.95 8.20 -3.84
N TYR A 170 -2.65 7.57 -4.99
CA TYR A 170 -3.65 6.91 -5.82
C TYR A 170 -3.39 5.41 -5.97
N PRO A 171 -4.45 4.60 -6.23
CA PRO A 171 -4.34 3.17 -6.49
C PRO A 171 -3.77 2.88 -7.89
N ILE A 172 -2.54 3.30 -8.14
CA ILE A 172 -1.79 3.11 -9.39
C ILE A 172 -0.41 2.54 -9.11
N SER A 173 0.06 1.64 -9.97
CA SER A 173 1.37 0.99 -9.83
C SER A 173 2.47 1.61 -10.67
N SER A 174 2.11 2.44 -11.66
CA SER A 174 3.08 3.12 -12.51
C SER A 174 2.56 4.46 -13.03
N VAL A 175 3.47 5.43 -13.10
CA VAL A 175 3.25 6.75 -13.70
C VAL A 175 4.38 7.01 -14.68
N SER A 176 4.03 7.39 -15.90
CA SER A 176 4.98 7.84 -16.91
C SER A 176 4.85 9.35 -17.07
N VAL A 177 5.91 10.09 -16.77
CA VAL A 177 5.95 11.56 -16.88
C VAL A 177 6.78 11.94 -18.09
N SER A 178 6.16 12.64 -19.02
CA SER A 178 6.82 13.31 -20.15
C SER A 178 6.75 14.82 -19.97
N ASN A 179 7.78 15.54 -20.43
CA ASN A 179 7.84 17.00 -20.32
C ASN A 179 7.65 17.65 -21.68
N ARG A 180 6.87 18.74 -21.75
CA ARG A 180 6.96 19.69 -22.85
C ARG A 180 8.23 20.55 -22.71
N GLY A 181 8.58 21.23 -23.81
CA GLY A 181 9.40 22.43 -23.71
C GLY A 181 8.72 23.46 -22.80
N ALA A 182 9.50 24.16 -21.99
CA ALA A 182 8.98 25.15 -21.06
C ALA A 182 8.29 26.30 -21.81
N ILE A 183 7.24 26.86 -21.20
CA ILE A 183 6.63 28.10 -21.65
C ILE A 183 6.98 29.24 -20.70
N THR A 184 7.15 30.45 -21.24
CA THR A 184 7.29 31.66 -20.42
C THR A 184 5.93 32.33 -20.27
N SER A 185 5.55 32.70 -19.04
CA SER A 185 4.35 33.48 -18.74
C SER A 185 4.72 34.71 -17.93
N SER A 186 4.15 35.86 -18.29
CA SER A 186 4.26 37.13 -17.55
C SER A 186 2.89 37.68 -17.13
N GLU A 187 1.86 36.83 -17.15
CA GLU A 187 0.51 37.19 -16.73
C GLU A 187 0.47 37.56 -15.24
N ASN A 188 -0.33 38.55 -14.85
CA ASN A 188 -0.47 38.89 -13.43
C ASN A 188 -1.34 37.84 -12.71
N LEU A 189 -0.71 36.85 -12.09
CA LEU A 189 -1.36 35.76 -11.36
C LEU A 189 -2.02 36.18 -10.03
N HIS A 190 -1.94 37.45 -9.64
CA HIS A 190 -2.75 37.99 -8.54
C HIS A 190 -4.16 38.41 -8.98
N THR A 191 -4.43 38.39 -10.29
CA THR A 191 -5.74 38.76 -10.86
C THR A 191 -6.43 37.54 -11.44
N THR A 192 -7.76 37.51 -11.37
CA THR A 192 -8.56 36.47 -12.03
C THR A 192 -8.32 36.45 -13.54
N ALA A 193 -8.13 37.61 -14.17
CA ALA A 193 -7.87 37.73 -15.59
C ALA A 193 -6.54 37.07 -16.00
N GLY A 194 -5.44 37.37 -15.30
CA GLY A 194 -4.12 36.77 -15.58
C GLY A 194 -4.10 35.26 -15.29
N TRP A 195 -4.73 34.81 -14.20
CA TRP A 195 -4.91 33.37 -13.94
C TRP A 195 -5.69 32.67 -15.06
N SER A 196 -6.79 33.27 -15.50
CA SER A 196 -7.62 32.71 -16.59
C SER A 196 -6.87 32.67 -17.91
N ALA A 197 -6.06 33.69 -18.22
CA ALA A 197 -5.22 33.72 -19.41
C ALA A 197 -4.21 32.56 -19.42
N LEU A 198 -3.53 32.32 -18.29
CA LEU A 198 -2.61 31.18 -18.15
C LEU A 198 -3.33 29.84 -18.33
N LEU A 199 -4.48 29.64 -17.68
CA LEU A 199 -5.26 28.39 -17.79
C LEU A 199 -5.79 28.15 -19.21
N ASN A 200 -6.24 29.20 -19.90
CA ASN A 200 -6.68 29.11 -21.30
C ASN A 200 -5.52 28.69 -22.22
N ARG A 201 -4.32 29.23 -21.98
CA ARG A 201 -3.12 28.82 -22.70
C ARG A 201 -2.77 27.35 -22.44
N LEU A 202 -2.79 26.91 -21.18
CA LEU A 202 -2.56 25.50 -20.82
C LEU A 202 -3.62 24.57 -21.45
N THR A 203 -4.87 25.00 -21.48
CA THR A 203 -5.98 24.27 -22.11
C THR A 203 -5.75 24.14 -23.62
N THR A 204 -5.25 25.19 -24.25
CA THR A 204 -4.87 25.17 -25.68
C THR A 204 -3.74 24.18 -25.92
N LEU A 205 -2.70 24.21 -25.08
CA LEU A 205 -1.58 23.26 -25.17
C LEU A 205 -2.03 21.81 -24.98
N LYS A 206 -2.95 21.55 -24.03
CA LYS A 206 -3.56 20.22 -23.81
C LYS A 206 -4.18 19.70 -25.12
N ARG A 207 -4.94 20.54 -25.82
CA ARG A 207 -5.58 20.18 -27.11
C ARG A 207 -4.54 19.94 -28.21
N THR A 208 -3.56 20.82 -28.35
CA THR A 208 -2.49 20.67 -29.37
C THR A 208 -1.68 19.40 -29.16
N ASP A 209 -1.50 18.99 -27.91
CA ASP A 209 -0.78 17.77 -27.54
C ASP A 209 -1.60 16.48 -27.73
N GLY A 210 -2.88 16.58 -28.11
CA GLY A 210 -3.76 15.43 -28.25
C GLY A 210 -4.02 14.68 -26.94
N ALA A 211 -3.89 15.37 -25.79
CA ALA A 211 -4.17 14.74 -24.50
C ALA A 211 -5.68 14.42 -24.38
N PRO A 212 -6.05 13.31 -23.72
CA PRO A 212 -7.46 12.93 -23.51
C PRO A 212 -8.28 14.06 -22.88
N PRO A 213 -9.57 14.19 -23.23
CA PRO A 213 -10.44 15.26 -22.74
C PRO A 213 -10.51 15.31 -21.21
#